data_AF-A0A832GYD2-F1
#
_entry.id   AF-A0A832GYD2-F1
#
_cell.length_a   1.000
_cell.length_b   1.000
_cell.length_c   1.000
_cell.angle_alpha   90.00
_cell.angle_beta   90.00
_cell.angle_gamma   90.00
#
_symmetry.space_group_name_H-M   'P 1'
#
loop_
_entity.id
_entity.type
_entity.pdbx_description
1 polymer ?
#
loop_
_entity_poly.entity_id
_entity_poly.type
_entity_poly.pdbx_seq_one_letter_code
_entity_poly.pdbx_strand_id
1 'polypeptide(L)'
;MIEVGRVVTVYGRSLMRFAAFEDKAHLLLRPGAYVKVECGGSWAYAMVVSFNLLDELYRKGRIVEELEGYPELRPARNEMIAMLVGVEEGGGIRRGVPELPRPGQKVYAASSEDLARIAGSGDIEIGRLSSDPSVPFTLSLNMLCSRHFAVLAMTGAGKSNAVAVVLAAILKKYPYSRIVVVDTHNEYVPLAGRFPNVRVVSPAGKTARLVEARYGVAPRPLEVPFWTLGLEEVAGLLRLDPSRATKQLMYLRSALQDVRRKRYPQAGADDPIYFEVEELLRELEAQGRGSRYSDRSLEDLILKLEMLLENADLRYVTRPVHSAKLYASIQAPEPRRSVEAYTRVYGQLLEPGLTIVALGGLPADAQASTASTILKSVWRLVTASVLAGSPVPTLLIVEEAHNYAPQGRWSPARDILERIAKEGRKFGIGLGVVSQRPRELSQTVLAQCGTLIALRTANPRDQDYILSSVEDV
;
A
#
# COMPACT_ATOMS: atom_id res chain seq x y z
N MET A 1 -35.95 15.74 -13.10
CA MET A 1 -35.64 15.45 -11.68
C MET A 1 -36.74 14.55 -11.11
N ILE A 2 -36.39 13.44 -10.46
CA ILE A 2 -37.36 12.48 -9.93
C ILE A 2 -37.47 12.70 -8.42
N GLU A 3 -38.61 13.23 -7.95
CA GLU A 3 -38.89 13.36 -6.50
C GLU A 3 -39.15 11.95 -5.94
N VAL A 4 -38.34 11.53 -4.98
CA VAL A 4 -38.37 10.17 -4.40
C VAL A 4 -38.87 10.13 -2.97
N GLY A 5 -39.01 11.28 -2.31
CA GLY A 5 -39.45 11.29 -0.93
C GLY A 5 -39.42 12.66 -0.24
N ARG A 6 -39.57 12.63 1.08
CA ARG A 6 -39.59 13.82 1.94
C ARG A 6 -38.70 13.65 3.16
N VAL A 7 -37.94 14.69 3.50
CA VAL A 7 -37.13 14.73 4.73
C VAL A 7 -38.05 14.59 5.94
N VAL A 8 -37.76 13.64 6.81
CA VAL A 8 -38.50 13.39 8.05
C VAL A 8 -37.76 14.06 9.21
N THR A 9 -36.46 13.77 9.36
CA THR A 9 -35.63 14.30 10.44
C THR A 9 -34.18 14.47 9.98
N VAL A 10 -33.46 15.40 10.60
CA VAL A 10 -32.00 15.56 10.44
C VAL A 10 -31.35 15.40 11.81
N TYR A 11 -30.33 14.55 11.89
CA TYR A 11 -29.60 14.22 13.11
C TYR A 11 -28.18 14.76 13.02
N GLY A 12 -27.81 15.62 13.98
CA GLY A 12 -26.48 16.23 14.00
C GLY A 12 -26.22 17.06 12.74
N ARG A 13 -25.05 16.86 12.13
CA ARG A 13 -24.60 17.61 10.93
C ARG A 13 -24.50 16.79 9.65
N SER A 14 -24.67 15.47 9.74
CA SER A 14 -24.32 14.57 8.64
C SER A 14 -25.37 13.52 8.33
N LEU A 15 -26.40 13.32 9.15
CA LEU A 15 -27.40 12.27 8.94
C LEU A 15 -28.77 12.88 8.71
N MET A 16 -29.46 12.42 7.68
CA MET A 16 -30.86 12.72 7.44
C MET A 16 -31.65 11.43 7.28
N ARG A 17 -32.89 11.45 7.77
CA ARG A 17 -33.88 10.42 7.51
C ARG A 17 -34.95 10.99 6.60
N PHE A 18 -35.34 10.23 5.58
CA PHE A 18 -36.40 10.64 4.67
C PHE A 18 -37.35 9.46 4.40
N ALA A 19 -38.62 9.78 4.18
CA ALA A 19 -39.64 8.83 3.78
C ALA A 19 -39.64 8.74 2.26
N ALA A 20 -39.32 7.57 1.72
CA ALA A 20 -39.34 7.28 0.29
C ALA A 20 -40.75 6.91 -0.17
N PHE A 21 -41.15 7.37 -1.35
CA PHE A 21 -42.39 6.94 -1.98
C PHE A 21 -42.29 5.48 -2.43
N GLU A 22 -43.34 4.70 -2.19
CA GLU A 22 -43.36 3.25 -2.44
C GLU A 22 -43.11 2.91 -3.91
N ASP A 23 -43.75 3.65 -4.82
CA ASP A 23 -43.59 3.51 -6.28
C ASP A 23 -42.15 3.78 -6.77
N LYS A 24 -41.34 4.49 -5.97
CA LYS A 24 -39.97 4.90 -6.31
C LYS A 24 -38.90 4.27 -5.43
N ALA A 25 -39.27 3.44 -4.46
CA ALA A 25 -38.33 2.80 -3.55
C ALA A 25 -37.27 1.97 -4.30
N HIS A 26 -37.64 1.34 -5.42
CA HIS A 26 -36.74 0.56 -6.28
C HIS A 26 -35.50 1.34 -6.78
N LEU A 27 -35.57 2.67 -6.86
CA LEU A 27 -34.44 3.54 -7.22
C LEU A 27 -33.44 3.73 -6.07
N LEU A 28 -33.87 3.45 -4.84
CA LEU A 28 -33.13 3.74 -3.61
C LEU A 28 -32.64 2.48 -2.90
N LEU A 29 -33.32 1.34 -3.05
CA LEU A 29 -33.08 0.07 -2.35
C LEU A 29 -31.72 -0.61 -2.61
N ARG A 30 -30.76 0.09 -3.21
CA ARG A 30 -29.38 -0.37 -3.42
C ARG A 30 -28.45 0.40 -2.48
N PRO A 31 -27.64 -0.29 -1.65
CA PRO A 31 -26.60 0.36 -0.86
C PRO A 31 -25.72 1.25 -1.74
N GLY A 32 -25.53 2.51 -1.32
CA GLY A 32 -24.78 3.50 -2.09
C GLY A 32 -25.56 4.24 -3.18
N ALA A 33 -26.90 4.16 -3.17
CA ALA A 33 -27.73 5.12 -3.89
C ALA A 33 -27.50 6.54 -3.36
N TYR A 34 -27.45 7.52 -4.26
CA TYR A 34 -27.33 8.94 -3.89
C TYR A 34 -28.66 9.65 -4.13
N VAL A 35 -28.98 10.56 -3.21
CA VAL A 35 -30.11 11.49 -3.31
C VAL A 35 -29.60 12.92 -3.19
N LYS A 36 -30.42 13.88 -3.62
CA LYS A 36 -30.15 15.30 -3.43
C LYS A 36 -31.34 16.04 -2.85
N VAL A 37 -31.03 17.09 -2.10
CA VAL A 37 -31.97 17.97 -1.43
C VAL A 37 -31.48 19.41 -1.56
N GLU A 38 -32.41 20.35 -1.66
CA GLU A 38 -32.07 21.76 -1.81
C GLU A 38 -31.74 22.40 -0.45
N CYS A 39 -30.54 22.98 -0.36
CA CYS A 39 -30.01 23.63 0.84
C CYS A 39 -29.34 24.97 0.44
N GLY A 40 -29.81 26.09 0.99
CA GLY A 40 -29.18 27.40 0.75
C GLY A 40 -29.09 27.82 -0.72
N GLY A 41 -30.05 27.40 -1.55
CA GLY A 41 -30.05 27.68 -3.00
C GLY A 41 -29.08 26.83 -3.82
N SER A 42 -28.53 25.75 -3.24
CA SER A 42 -27.66 24.77 -3.91
C SER A 42 -28.12 23.34 -3.61
N TRP A 43 -27.62 22.37 -4.38
CA TRP A 43 -27.93 20.95 -4.14
C TRP A 43 -26.96 20.34 -3.14
N ALA A 44 -27.49 19.83 -2.01
CA ALA A 44 -26.77 18.96 -1.11
C ALA A 44 -27.01 17.50 -1.48
N TYR A 45 -25.95 16.70 -1.51
CA TYR A 45 -25.97 15.28 -1.86
C TYR A 45 -25.83 14.41 -0.61
N ALA A 46 -26.61 13.34 -0.55
CA ALA A 46 -26.57 12.37 0.53
C ALA A 46 -26.52 10.94 -0.03
N MET A 47 -25.73 10.07 0.61
CA MET A 47 -25.62 8.66 0.29
C MET A 47 -26.53 7.85 1.21
N VAL A 48 -27.40 7.00 0.66
CA VAL A 48 -28.25 6.11 1.45
C VAL A 48 -27.40 5.00 2.07
N VAL A 49 -27.40 4.94 3.41
CA VAL A 49 -26.56 4.02 4.20
C VAL A 49 -27.36 2.97 4.96
N SER A 50 -28.65 3.20 5.22
CA SER A 50 -29.51 2.24 5.91
C SER A 50 -30.96 2.35 5.46
N PHE A 51 -31.65 1.22 5.53
CA PHE A 51 -33.00 0.99 5.03
C PHE A 51 -33.87 0.50 6.19
N ASN A 52 -34.98 1.18 6.44
CA ASN A 52 -36.01 0.75 7.37
C ASN A 52 -37.32 0.57 6.59
N LEU A 53 -37.53 -0.64 6.10
CA LEU A 53 -38.71 -1.01 5.31
C LEU A 53 -39.69 -1.70 6.24
N LEU A 54 -40.82 -1.05 6.49
CA LEU A 54 -41.83 -1.55 7.40
C LEU A 54 -43.17 -1.62 6.67
N ASP A 55 -43.80 -2.79 6.75
CA ASP A 55 -45.21 -2.95 6.45
C ASP A 55 -45.98 -2.92 7.78
N GLU A 56 -46.74 -1.85 8.01
CA GLU A 56 -47.47 -1.66 9.27
C GLU A 56 -48.58 -2.70 9.49
N LEU A 57 -49.03 -3.41 8.43
CA LEU A 57 -50.05 -4.46 8.52
C LEU A 57 -49.56 -5.67 9.32
N TYR A 58 -48.31 -6.09 9.11
CA TYR A 58 -47.74 -7.25 9.79
C TYR A 58 -47.32 -6.98 11.24
N ARG A 59 -47.33 -5.71 11.67
CA ARG A 59 -47.02 -5.33 13.06
C ARG A 59 -48.22 -5.43 14.00
N LYS A 60 -49.44 -5.30 13.46
CA LYS A 60 -50.69 -5.49 14.21
C LYS A 60 -51.39 -6.74 13.66
N GLY A 61 -51.14 -7.90 14.27
CA GLY A 61 -51.63 -9.22 13.82
C GLY A 61 -53.16 -9.43 13.77
N ARG A 62 -53.97 -8.37 13.78
CA ARG A 62 -55.43 -8.39 13.65
C ARG A 62 -55.98 -7.64 12.42
N ILE A 63 -55.13 -7.01 11.60
CA ILE A 63 -55.59 -6.15 10.47
C ILE A 63 -55.23 -6.74 9.09
N VAL A 64 -54.69 -7.96 9.03
CA VAL A 64 -54.25 -8.55 7.74
C VAL A 64 -55.43 -9.03 6.91
N GLU A 65 -56.44 -9.68 7.52
CA GLU A 65 -57.61 -10.22 6.80
C GLU A 65 -58.58 -9.13 6.27
N GLU A 66 -58.70 -7.98 6.95
CA GLU A 66 -59.62 -6.91 6.53
C GLU A 66 -59.05 -6.00 5.42
N LEU A 67 -57.73 -5.99 5.21
CA LEU A 67 -57.05 -5.09 4.27
C LEU A 67 -56.47 -5.79 3.02
N GLU A 68 -56.60 -7.11 2.90
CA GLU A 68 -56.22 -7.86 1.68
C GLU A 68 -56.93 -7.34 0.42
N GLY A 69 -58.13 -6.76 0.55
CA GLY A 69 -58.93 -6.22 -0.55
C GLY A 69 -58.68 -4.74 -0.92
N TYR A 70 -57.87 -4.00 -0.16
CA TYR A 70 -57.64 -2.56 -0.36
C TYR A 70 -56.14 -2.22 -0.47
N PRO A 71 -55.51 -2.43 -1.65
CA PRO A 71 -54.09 -2.16 -1.85
C PRO A 71 -53.67 -0.72 -1.54
N GLU A 72 -54.61 0.22 -1.67
CA GLU A 72 -54.38 1.67 -1.59
C GLU A 72 -54.35 2.20 -0.14
N LEU A 73 -54.73 1.37 0.84
CA LEU A 73 -54.74 1.70 2.27
C LEU A 73 -53.52 1.15 3.02
N ARG A 74 -52.51 0.62 2.31
CA ARG A 74 -51.28 0.08 2.90
C ARG A 74 -50.36 1.21 3.36
N PRO A 75 -50.16 1.45 4.68
CA PRO A 75 -49.15 2.38 5.14
C PRO A 75 -47.81 1.65 5.13
N ALA A 76 -47.22 1.46 3.95
CA ALA A 76 -45.83 1.05 3.85
C ALA A 76 -44.95 2.23 4.27
N ARG A 77 -44.19 2.07 5.36
CA ARG A 77 -43.26 3.10 5.83
C ARG A 77 -41.86 2.75 5.37
N ASN A 78 -41.50 3.28 4.20
CA ASN A 78 -40.17 3.16 3.63
C ASN A 78 -39.29 4.31 4.11
N GLU A 79 -38.64 4.16 5.26
CA GLU A 79 -37.71 5.16 5.78
C GLU A 79 -36.27 4.82 5.40
N MET A 80 -35.57 5.80 4.87
CA MET A 80 -34.18 5.69 4.48
C MET A 80 -33.33 6.60 5.36
N ILE A 81 -32.17 6.13 5.78
CA ILE A 81 -31.14 6.95 6.44
C ILE A 81 -30.07 7.24 5.40
N ALA A 82 -29.80 8.53 5.19
CA ALA A 82 -28.78 9.00 4.27
C ALA A 82 -27.76 9.89 4.98
N MET A 83 -26.49 9.70 4.64
CA MET A 83 -25.37 10.51 5.11
C MET A 83 -25.10 11.63 4.12
N LEU A 84 -25.18 12.88 4.56
CA LEU A 84 -24.83 14.07 3.79
C LEU A 84 -23.33 14.05 3.46
N VAL A 85 -23.01 14.12 2.18
CA VAL A 85 -21.64 14.01 1.66
C VAL A 85 -21.06 15.38 1.34
N GLY A 86 -21.84 16.24 0.69
CA GLY A 86 -21.37 17.54 0.25
C GLY A 86 -22.42 18.37 -0.47
N VAL A 87 -22.05 19.58 -0.85
CA VAL A 87 -22.89 20.53 -1.59
C VAL A 87 -22.28 20.83 -2.95
N GLU A 88 -23.13 21.08 -3.94
CA GLU A 88 -22.71 21.58 -5.24
C GLU A 88 -22.07 22.97 -5.11
N GLU A 89 -20.85 23.11 -5.64
CA GLU A 89 -20.15 24.38 -5.67
C GLU A 89 -19.18 24.42 -6.86
N GLY A 90 -19.22 25.49 -7.67
CA GLY A 90 -18.26 25.72 -8.75
C GLY A 90 -18.17 24.62 -9.81
N GLY A 91 -19.26 23.88 -10.06
CA GLY A 91 -19.29 22.74 -10.99
C GLY A 91 -18.76 21.41 -10.41
N GLY A 92 -18.39 21.39 -9.14
CA GLY A 92 -17.99 20.20 -8.39
C GLY A 92 -18.78 20.02 -7.10
N ILE A 93 -18.27 19.16 -6.21
CA ILE A 93 -18.88 18.86 -4.91
C ILE A 93 -17.89 19.26 -3.81
N ARG A 94 -18.26 20.24 -2.99
CA ARG A 94 -17.52 20.57 -1.77
C ARG A 94 -17.98 19.65 -0.64
N ARG A 95 -17.04 19.03 0.07
CA ARG A 95 -17.35 18.21 1.25
C ARG A 95 -18.02 19.05 2.36
N GLY A 96 -18.97 18.41 3.04
CA GLY A 96 -19.75 19.03 4.09
C GLY A 96 -20.88 19.92 3.57
N VAL A 97 -21.90 20.13 4.40
CA VAL A 97 -23.09 20.89 4.04
C VAL A 97 -23.20 22.13 4.94
N PRO A 98 -23.17 23.35 4.37
CA PRO A 98 -23.18 24.59 5.17
C PRO A 98 -24.55 24.88 5.79
N GLU A 99 -25.65 24.54 5.10
CA GLU A 99 -27.02 24.66 5.59
C GLU A 99 -27.70 23.30 5.55
N LEU A 100 -28.25 22.84 6.68
CA LEU A 100 -28.85 21.52 6.77
C LEU A 100 -30.25 21.46 6.12
N PRO A 101 -30.65 20.30 5.59
CA PRO A 101 -32.02 20.08 5.12
C PRO A 101 -33.04 20.29 6.24
N ARG A 102 -34.24 20.75 5.87
CA ARG A 102 -35.36 20.96 6.79
C ARG A 102 -36.38 19.82 6.67
N PRO A 103 -37.01 19.38 7.78
CA PRO A 103 -38.14 18.46 7.71
C PRO A 103 -39.22 18.95 6.73
N GLY A 104 -39.79 18.02 5.96
CA GLY A 104 -40.78 18.28 4.92
C GLY A 104 -40.22 18.63 3.54
N GLN A 105 -38.91 18.93 3.42
CA GLN A 105 -38.29 19.20 2.13
C GLN A 105 -38.34 17.99 1.18
N LYS A 106 -38.40 18.28 -0.12
CA LYS A 106 -38.37 17.29 -1.19
C LYS A 106 -36.98 16.66 -1.31
N VAL A 107 -36.97 15.34 -1.46
CA VAL A 107 -35.77 14.56 -1.76
C VAL A 107 -35.88 14.06 -3.18
N TYR A 108 -34.81 14.20 -3.96
CA TYR A 108 -34.74 13.78 -5.36
C TYR A 108 -33.66 12.70 -5.55
N ALA A 109 -33.87 11.79 -6.50
CA ALA A 109 -32.81 10.88 -6.92
C ALA A 109 -31.66 11.66 -7.58
N ALA A 110 -30.41 11.28 -7.28
CA ALA A 110 -29.27 11.79 -8.03
C ALA A 110 -29.27 11.21 -9.45
N SER A 111 -29.09 12.09 -10.45
CA SER A 111 -28.95 11.70 -11.86
C SER A 111 -27.55 11.16 -12.16
N SER A 112 -27.36 10.52 -13.32
CA SER A 112 -26.05 10.08 -13.79
C SER A 112 -25.04 11.24 -13.90
N GLU A 113 -25.52 12.44 -14.27
CA GLU A 113 -24.69 13.66 -14.31
C GLU A 113 -24.25 14.08 -12.90
N ASP A 114 -25.17 14.07 -11.93
CA ASP A 114 -24.84 14.34 -10.52
C ASP A 114 -23.82 13.32 -10.01
N LEU A 115 -24.03 12.02 -10.30
CA LEU A 115 -23.13 10.94 -9.90
C LEU A 115 -21.74 11.09 -10.53
N ALA A 116 -21.64 11.52 -11.78
CA ALA A 116 -20.36 11.80 -12.43
C ALA A 116 -19.60 12.93 -11.72
N ARG A 117 -20.30 13.96 -11.23
CA ARG A 117 -19.70 15.04 -10.44
C ARG A 117 -19.23 14.57 -9.05
N ILE A 118 -19.95 13.63 -8.43
CA ILE A 118 -19.61 13.04 -7.12
C ILE A 118 -18.45 12.04 -7.22
N ALA A 119 -18.45 11.18 -8.25
CA ALA A 119 -17.46 10.13 -8.47
C ALA A 119 -16.04 10.69 -8.71
N GLY A 120 -15.95 11.95 -9.11
CA GLY A 120 -14.70 12.71 -9.19
C GLY A 120 -14.22 12.94 -10.62
N SER A 121 -13.39 13.98 -10.77
CA SER A 121 -12.73 14.41 -12.00
C SER A 121 -11.26 13.99 -12.02
N GLY A 122 -11.03 12.70 -11.78
CA GLY A 122 -9.71 12.09 -11.83
C GLY A 122 -9.20 11.87 -13.25
N ASP A 123 -7.93 11.51 -13.35
CA ASP A 123 -7.24 11.26 -14.61
C ASP A 123 -7.11 9.77 -14.92
N ILE A 124 -7.21 8.86 -13.96
CA ILE A 124 -7.18 7.40 -14.20
C ILE A 124 -8.55 6.77 -13.95
N GLU A 125 -9.13 6.11 -14.95
CA GLU A 125 -10.37 5.33 -14.80
C GLU A 125 -10.04 3.95 -14.22
N ILE A 126 -10.69 3.59 -13.11
CA ILE A 126 -10.45 2.30 -12.43
C ILE A 126 -11.70 1.41 -12.37
N GLY A 127 -12.84 1.88 -12.89
CA GLY A 127 -14.08 1.13 -12.88
C GLY A 127 -15.29 2.01 -13.18
N ARG A 128 -16.47 1.51 -12.81
CA ARG A 128 -17.77 2.17 -12.98
C ARG A 128 -18.55 2.08 -11.68
N LEU A 129 -19.48 3.00 -11.46
CA LEU A 129 -20.33 2.96 -10.27
C LEU A 129 -21.24 1.72 -10.30
N SER A 130 -21.42 1.07 -9.15
CA SER A 130 -22.35 -0.06 -9.01
C SER A 130 -23.82 0.35 -9.10
N SER A 131 -24.13 1.59 -8.73
CA SER A 131 -25.45 2.19 -8.82
C SER A 131 -25.83 2.54 -10.27
N ASP A 132 -24.85 2.97 -11.07
CA ASP A 132 -25.02 3.33 -12.47
C ASP A 132 -23.76 2.99 -13.31
N PRO A 133 -23.79 1.88 -14.06
CA PRO A 133 -22.66 1.46 -14.89
C PRO A 133 -22.30 2.42 -16.02
N SER A 134 -23.17 3.37 -16.39
CA SER A 134 -22.84 4.37 -17.40
C SER A 134 -21.80 5.37 -16.91
N VAL A 135 -21.70 5.57 -15.59
CA VAL A 135 -20.81 6.55 -14.95
C VAL A 135 -19.45 5.93 -14.66
N PRO A 136 -18.36 6.39 -15.30
CA PRO A 136 -17.00 5.95 -14.99
C PRO A 136 -16.57 6.49 -13.62
N PHE A 137 -15.82 5.68 -12.88
CA PHE A 137 -15.18 6.07 -11.63
C PHE A 137 -13.70 6.34 -11.89
N THR A 138 -13.26 7.56 -11.60
CA THR A 138 -11.90 8.03 -11.86
C THR A 138 -11.20 8.44 -10.57
N LEU A 139 -9.88 8.25 -10.52
CA LEU A 139 -9.02 8.71 -9.44
C LEU A 139 -8.02 9.72 -9.97
N SER A 140 -7.64 10.67 -9.11
CA SER A 140 -6.51 11.55 -9.39
C SER A 140 -5.20 10.84 -9.03
N LEU A 141 -4.33 10.57 -10.00
CA LEU A 141 -3.01 9.97 -9.77
C LEU A 141 -2.15 10.85 -8.87
N ASN A 142 -2.20 12.18 -9.07
CA ASN A 142 -1.51 13.12 -8.20
C ASN A 142 -1.96 12.99 -6.75
N MET A 143 -3.28 12.88 -6.50
CA MET A 143 -3.80 12.67 -5.15
C MET A 143 -3.40 11.31 -4.57
N LEU A 144 -3.50 10.25 -5.38
CA LEU A 144 -3.12 8.88 -5.00
C LEU A 144 -1.65 8.83 -4.55
N CYS A 145 -0.74 9.44 -5.31
CA CYS A 145 0.70 9.44 -5.00
C CYS A 145 1.05 10.43 -3.88
N SER A 146 0.51 11.65 -3.91
CA SER A 146 0.86 12.71 -2.94
C SER A 146 0.24 12.50 -1.56
N ARG A 147 -0.82 11.70 -1.45
CA ARG A 147 -1.46 11.38 -0.16
C ARG A 147 -1.15 10.00 0.37
N HIS A 148 -0.39 9.21 -0.38
CA HIS A 148 -0.26 7.78 -0.15
C HIS A 148 -1.63 7.09 -0.21
N PHE A 149 -1.63 5.76 -0.32
CA PHE A 149 -2.87 5.02 -0.31
C PHE A 149 -2.73 3.67 0.39
N ALA A 150 -3.84 3.20 0.96
CA ALA A 150 -3.95 1.87 1.53
C ALA A 150 -5.04 1.09 0.80
N VAL A 151 -4.76 -0.17 0.44
CA VAL A 151 -5.75 -1.14 -0.06
C VAL A 151 -5.96 -2.19 1.01
N LEU A 152 -7.13 -2.16 1.65
CA LEU A 152 -7.49 -3.01 2.78
C LEU A 152 -8.64 -3.93 2.41
N ALA A 153 -8.48 -5.23 2.59
CA ALA A 153 -9.45 -6.21 2.13
C ALA A 153 -9.27 -7.55 2.84
N MET A 154 -10.35 -8.27 3.17
CA MET A 154 -10.19 -9.66 3.59
C MET A 154 -9.71 -10.57 2.44
N THR A 155 -9.17 -11.76 2.75
CA THR A 155 -8.72 -12.72 1.74
C THR A 155 -9.85 -13.04 0.75
N GLY A 156 -9.53 -13.05 -0.55
CA GLY A 156 -10.51 -13.32 -1.62
C GLY A 156 -11.42 -12.15 -1.99
N ALA A 157 -11.31 -10.99 -1.35
CA ALA A 157 -12.15 -9.83 -1.67
C ALA A 157 -11.70 -9.01 -2.89
N GLY A 158 -10.64 -9.43 -3.61
CA GLY A 158 -10.18 -8.78 -4.84
C GLY A 158 -9.10 -7.71 -4.66
N LYS A 159 -8.36 -7.73 -3.54
CA LYS A 159 -7.25 -6.81 -3.21
C LYS A 159 -6.26 -6.61 -4.36
N SER A 160 -5.68 -7.72 -4.81
CA SER A 160 -4.62 -7.72 -5.83
C SER A 160 -5.18 -7.37 -7.20
N ASN A 161 -6.43 -7.73 -7.49
CA ASN A 161 -7.14 -7.24 -8.67
C ASN A 161 -7.34 -5.72 -8.64
N ALA A 162 -7.77 -5.14 -7.51
CA ALA A 162 -7.95 -3.70 -7.38
C ALA A 162 -6.63 -2.95 -7.63
N VAL A 163 -5.52 -3.44 -7.04
CA VAL A 163 -4.18 -2.88 -7.28
C VAL A 163 -3.76 -3.05 -8.74
N ALA A 164 -3.99 -4.23 -9.35
CA ALA A 164 -3.67 -4.48 -10.76
C ALA A 164 -4.46 -3.58 -11.71
N VAL A 165 -5.73 -3.28 -11.42
CA VAL A 165 -6.56 -2.34 -12.19
C VAL A 165 -6.00 -0.92 -12.08
N VAL A 166 -5.63 -0.47 -10.88
CA VAL A 166 -4.98 0.84 -10.67
C VAL A 166 -3.66 0.91 -11.45
N LEU A 167 -2.80 -0.11 -11.34
CA LEU A 167 -1.54 -0.18 -12.07
C LEU A 167 -1.75 -0.16 -13.59
N ALA A 168 -2.71 -0.93 -14.11
CA ALA A 168 -3.04 -0.97 -15.53
C ALA A 168 -3.56 0.39 -16.03
N ALA A 169 -4.39 1.08 -15.24
CA ALA A 169 -4.88 2.41 -15.58
C ALA A 169 -3.74 3.45 -15.64
N ILE A 170 -2.80 3.39 -14.69
CA ILE A 170 -1.61 4.24 -14.68
C ILE A 170 -0.74 3.95 -15.90
N LEU A 171 -0.38 2.68 -16.15
CA LEU A 171 0.49 2.29 -17.25
C LEU A 171 -0.08 2.66 -18.63
N LYS A 172 -1.41 2.54 -18.79
CA LYS A 172 -2.10 2.90 -20.03
C LYS A 172 -2.05 4.40 -20.31
N LYS A 173 -2.18 5.24 -19.28
CA LYS A 173 -2.23 6.71 -19.44
C LYS A 173 -0.85 7.37 -19.34
N TYR A 174 0.03 6.82 -18.51
CA TYR A 174 1.33 7.38 -18.16
C TYR A 174 2.43 6.33 -18.39
N PRO A 175 2.83 6.05 -19.64
CA PRO A 175 3.80 5.00 -19.96
C PRO A 175 5.20 5.23 -19.35
N TYR A 176 5.52 6.47 -18.97
CA TYR A 176 6.77 6.85 -18.31
C TYR A 176 6.65 7.00 -16.79
N SER A 177 5.52 6.62 -16.18
CA SER A 177 5.39 6.54 -14.72
C SER A 177 6.48 5.65 -14.14
N ARG A 178 7.03 5.95 -12.97
CA ARG A 178 7.97 5.06 -12.29
C ARG A 178 7.27 4.41 -11.10
N ILE A 179 7.07 3.11 -11.19
CA ILE A 179 6.38 2.34 -10.18
C ILE A 179 7.25 1.16 -9.78
N VAL A 180 7.40 0.94 -8.48
CA VAL A 180 8.08 -0.24 -7.94
C VAL A 180 7.10 -0.97 -7.03
N VAL A 181 6.85 -2.24 -7.31
CA VAL A 181 6.00 -3.11 -6.49
C VAL A 181 6.88 -4.13 -5.80
N VAL A 182 6.87 -4.16 -4.47
CA VAL A 182 7.39 -5.27 -3.67
C VAL A 182 6.28 -6.33 -3.61
N ASP A 183 6.42 -7.37 -4.43
CA ASP A 183 5.41 -8.42 -4.64
C ASP A 183 5.80 -9.68 -3.83
N THR A 184 5.01 -9.96 -2.80
CA THR A 184 5.27 -11.02 -1.81
C THR A 184 4.82 -12.38 -2.33
N HIS A 185 3.79 -12.40 -3.17
CA HIS A 185 3.16 -13.63 -3.67
C HIS A 185 3.26 -13.82 -5.19
N ASN A 186 3.92 -12.90 -5.87
CA ASN A 186 4.08 -12.83 -7.33
C ASN A 186 2.73 -12.65 -8.06
N GLU A 187 1.77 -11.94 -7.46
CA GLU A 187 0.41 -11.79 -8.01
C GLU A 187 0.33 -10.78 -9.16
N TYR A 188 1.32 -9.88 -9.31
CA TYR A 188 1.30 -8.82 -10.32
C TYR A 188 2.08 -9.18 -11.59
N VAL A 189 2.86 -10.27 -11.58
CA VAL A 189 3.66 -10.75 -12.73
C VAL A 189 2.87 -10.82 -14.06
N PRO A 190 1.58 -11.25 -14.09
CA PRO A 190 0.81 -11.28 -15.33
C PRO A 190 0.69 -9.93 -16.06
N LEU A 191 0.92 -8.79 -15.40
CA LEU A 191 0.97 -7.48 -16.06
C LEU A 191 2.09 -7.37 -17.10
N ALA A 192 3.17 -8.15 -16.95
CA ALA A 192 4.27 -8.19 -17.92
C ALA A 192 3.85 -8.71 -19.29
N GLY A 193 2.86 -9.60 -19.36
CA GLY A 193 2.29 -10.06 -20.63
C GLY A 193 1.33 -9.06 -21.28
N ARG A 194 0.90 -8.03 -20.55
CA ARG A 194 -0.09 -7.03 -21.03
C ARG A 194 0.53 -5.70 -21.40
N PHE A 195 1.66 -5.33 -20.79
CA PHE A 195 2.27 -4.02 -20.95
C PHE A 195 3.79 -4.16 -21.20
N PRO A 196 4.33 -3.55 -22.28
CA PRO A 196 5.74 -3.71 -22.66
C PRO A 196 6.72 -3.01 -21.70
N ASN A 197 6.24 -2.02 -20.94
CA ASN A 197 7.02 -1.26 -19.95
C ASN A 197 6.93 -1.87 -18.53
N VAL A 198 6.52 -3.12 -18.41
CA VAL A 198 6.54 -3.87 -17.15
C VAL A 198 7.76 -4.79 -17.13
N ARG A 199 8.54 -4.70 -16.07
CA ARG A 199 9.71 -5.54 -15.83
C ARG A 199 9.49 -6.35 -14.57
N VAL A 200 9.90 -7.61 -14.61
CA VAL A 200 9.91 -8.49 -13.44
C VAL A 200 11.36 -8.72 -13.05
N VAL A 201 11.71 -8.39 -11.82
CA VAL A 201 13.01 -8.70 -11.21
C VAL A 201 12.77 -9.73 -10.11
N SER A 202 13.59 -10.77 -10.06
CA SER A 202 13.46 -11.83 -9.06
C SER A 202 14.83 -12.41 -8.69
N PRO A 203 15.04 -12.85 -7.43
CA PRO A 203 16.23 -13.60 -7.07
C PRO A 203 16.47 -14.76 -8.04
N ALA A 204 17.71 -14.87 -8.52
CA ALA A 204 18.10 -15.96 -9.40
C ALA A 204 17.92 -17.34 -8.72
N GLY A 205 17.82 -18.39 -9.52
CA GLY A 205 17.68 -19.76 -9.02
C GLY A 205 16.22 -20.19 -8.87
N LYS A 206 15.87 -20.77 -7.71
CA LYS A 206 14.55 -21.39 -7.49
C LYS A 206 13.40 -20.41 -7.71
N THR A 207 13.49 -19.20 -7.16
CA THR A 207 12.45 -18.16 -7.24
C THR A 207 12.20 -17.74 -8.70
N ALA A 208 13.26 -17.38 -9.44
CA ALA A 208 13.14 -17.05 -10.86
C ALA A 208 12.52 -18.17 -11.71
N ARG A 209 12.90 -19.43 -11.48
CA ARG A 209 12.31 -20.59 -12.17
C ARG A 209 10.82 -20.76 -11.86
N LEU A 210 10.39 -20.49 -10.64
CA LEU A 210 8.97 -20.53 -10.27
C LEU A 210 8.17 -19.45 -10.99
N VAL A 211 8.72 -18.23 -11.11
CA VAL A 211 8.11 -17.14 -11.85
C VAL A 211 7.97 -17.52 -13.33
N GLU A 212 9.04 -18.01 -13.95
CA GLU A 212 9.03 -18.43 -15.36
C GLU A 212 8.08 -19.59 -15.61
N ALA A 213 8.10 -20.64 -14.78
CA ALA A 213 7.24 -21.81 -14.92
C ALA A 213 5.75 -21.48 -14.76
N ARG A 214 5.41 -20.56 -13.85
CA ARG A 214 4.02 -20.20 -13.55
C ARG A 214 3.43 -19.21 -14.55
N TYR A 215 4.24 -18.25 -15.01
CA TYR A 215 3.75 -17.10 -15.77
C TYR A 215 4.28 -17.00 -17.21
N GLY A 216 5.24 -17.83 -17.59
CA GLY A 216 5.89 -17.74 -18.91
C GLY A 216 6.73 -16.47 -19.09
N VAL A 217 7.11 -15.81 -17.98
CA VAL A 217 7.89 -14.57 -17.98
C VAL A 217 9.26 -14.88 -17.39
N ALA A 218 10.32 -14.73 -18.18
CA ALA A 218 11.69 -14.83 -17.69
C ALA A 218 12.06 -13.55 -16.92
N PRO A 219 12.25 -13.60 -15.59
CA PRO A 219 12.57 -12.41 -14.82
C PRO A 219 14.03 -11.99 -15.01
N ARG A 220 14.30 -10.68 -14.93
CA ARG A 220 15.66 -10.17 -14.80
C ARG A 220 16.22 -10.58 -13.42
N PRO A 221 17.51 -10.92 -13.32
CA PRO A 221 18.11 -11.30 -12.04
C PRO A 221 18.12 -10.09 -11.10
N LEU A 222 17.48 -10.24 -9.94
CA LEU A 222 17.64 -9.33 -8.81
C LEU A 222 18.87 -9.74 -8.02
N GLU A 223 19.78 -8.79 -7.80
CA GLU A 223 20.88 -8.93 -6.84
C GLU A 223 20.75 -7.84 -5.78
N VAL A 224 21.01 -8.21 -4.53
CA VAL A 224 21.00 -7.29 -3.38
C VAL A 224 22.32 -7.50 -2.65
N PRO A 225 23.43 -6.97 -3.19
CA PRO A 225 24.77 -7.38 -2.76
C PRO A 225 25.01 -7.12 -1.29
N PHE A 226 25.63 -8.06 -0.58
CA PHE A 226 25.81 -8.00 0.87
C PHE A 226 26.37 -6.67 1.38
N TRP A 227 27.33 -6.09 0.65
CA TRP A 227 27.97 -4.82 1.03
C TRP A 227 27.04 -3.60 1.04
N THR A 228 25.88 -3.70 0.39
CA THR A 228 24.86 -2.64 0.32
C THR A 228 23.89 -2.65 1.49
N LEU A 229 23.87 -3.71 2.31
CA LEU A 229 22.98 -3.85 3.46
C LEU A 229 23.54 -3.12 4.68
N GLY A 230 22.67 -2.46 5.46
CA GLY A 230 23.03 -1.88 6.76
C GLY A 230 22.97 -2.92 7.87
N LEU A 231 23.20 -2.48 9.11
CA LEU A 231 23.18 -3.36 10.28
C LEU A 231 21.84 -4.08 10.43
N GLU A 232 20.73 -3.37 10.27
CA GLU A 232 19.38 -3.92 10.47
C GLU A 232 19.03 -5.00 9.45
N GLU A 233 19.42 -4.82 8.19
CA GLU A 233 19.17 -5.83 7.17
C GLU A 233 20.04 -7.07 7.37
N VAL A 234 21.33 -6.89 7.70
CA VAL A 234 22.22 -8.02 7.99
C VAL A 234 21.73 -8.76 9.23
N ALA A 235 21.30 -8.04 10.28
CA ALA A 235 20.67 -8.62 11.45
C ALA A 235 19.39 -9.40 11.09
N GLY A 236 18.56 -8.87 10.18
CA GLY A 236 17.35 -9.55 9.69
C GLY A 236 17.65 -10.86 9.00
N LEU A 237 18.64 -10.87 8.09
CA LEU A 237 19.08 -12.07 7.40
C LEU A 237 19.66 -13.13 8.37
N LEU A 238 20.33 -12.68 9.44
CA LEU A 238 20.89 -13.54 10.48
C LEU A 238 19.88 -13.88 11.60
N ARG A 239 18.62 -13.43 11.48
CA ARG A 239 17.54 -13.64 12.47
C ARG A 239 17.89 -13.13 13.87
N LEU A 240 18.52 -11.96 13.93
CA LEU A 240 18.92 -11.30 15.17
C LEU A 240 17.87 -10.25 15.55
N ASP A 241 17.02 -10.59 16.51
CA ASP A 241 16.06 -9.63 17.10
C ASP A 241 16.82 -8.61 17.98
N PRO A 242 16.76 -7.30 17.69
CA PRO A 242 17.46 -6.29 18.46
C PRO A 242 17.12 -6.23 19.95
N SER A 243 15.93 -6.70 20.33
CA SER A 243 15.53 -6.77 21.74
C SER A 243 16.19 -7.93 22.50
N ARG A 244 16.75 -8.93 21.81
CA ARG A 244 17.30 -10.17 22.39
C ARG A 244 18.78 -10.39 22.09
N ALA A 245 19.27 -9.91 20.96
CA ALA A 245 20.59 -10.20 20.42
C ALA A 245 21.57 -9.01 20.57
N THR A 246 21.44 -8.21 21.63
CA THR A 246 22.20 -6.95 21.81
C THR A 246 23.71 -7.10 21.65
N LYS A 247 24.29 -8.13 22.28
CA LYS A 247 25.74 -8.40 22.19
C LYS A 247 26.18 -8.83 20.79
N GLN A 248 25.40 -9.66 20.11
CA GLN A 248 25.67 -10.08 18.74
C GLN A 248 25.62 -8.88 17.79
N LEU A 249 24.65 -7.98 17.99
CA LEU A 249 24.56 -6.74 17.22
C LEU A 249 25.73 -5.80 17.46
N MET A 250 26.30 -5.76 18.67
CA MET A 250 27.51 -4.98 18.93
C MET A 250 28.70 -5.51 18.12
N TYR A 251 28.94 -6.83 18.14
CA TYR A 251 29.99 -7.47 17.34
C TYR A 251 29.78 -7.26 15.85
N LEU A 252 28.55 -7.49 15.36
CA LEU A 252 28.19 -7.29 13.96
C LEU A 252 28.39 -5.83 13.51
N ARG A 253 27.96 -4.85 14.34
CA ARG A 253 28.15 -3.42 14.06
C ARG A 253 29.63 -3.06 13.93
N SER A 254 30.46 -3.52 14.88
CA SER A 254 31.91 -3.27 14.82
C SER A 254 32.51 -3.91 13.57
N ALA A 255 32.19 -5.18 13.29
CA ALA A 255 32.73 -5.88 12.14
C ALA A 255 32.34 -5.23 10.80
N LEU A 256 31.08 -4.81 10.66
CA LEU A 256 30.62 -4.06 9.47
C LEU A 256 31.32 -2.71 9.32
N GLN A 257 31.59 -2.02 10.41
CA GLN A 257 32.32 -0.76 10.38
C GLN A 257 33.79 -1.00 9.99
N ASP A 258 34.45 -1.98 10.60
CA ASP A 258 35.86 -2.28 10.39
C ASP A 258 36.14 -2.78 8.98
N VAL A 259 35.30 -3.69 8.44
CA VAL A 259 35.45 -4.21 7.07
C VAL A 259 35.32 -3.10 6.02
N ARG A 260 34.44 -2.12 6.26
CA ARG A 260 34.25 -0.97 5.35
C ARG A 260 35.38 0.05 5.47
N ARG A 261 35.89 0.26 6.68
CA ARG A 261 37.01 1.18 6.94
C ARG A 261 38.30 0.77 6.26
N LYS A 262 38.48 -0.52 5.96
CA LYS A 262 39.59 -1.02 5.12
C LYS A 262 39.64 -0.37 3.73
N ARG A 263 38.48 -0.02 3.17
CA ARG A 263 38.38 0.64 1.86
C ARG A 263 38.12 2.14 1.96
N TYR A 264 37.40 2.59 2.98
CA TYR A 264 37.13 4.01 3.20
C TYR A 264 37.15 4.34 4.72
N PRO A 265 38.22 4.95 5.26
CA PRO A 265 38.42 5.12 6.70
C PRO A 265 37.30 5.86 7.46
N GLN A 266 36.51 6.68 6.77
CA GLN A 266 35.39 7.42 7.38
C GLN A 266 34.06 6.65 7.36
N ALA A 267 34.04 5.43 6.82
CA ALA A 267 32.82 4.63 6.71
C ALA A 267 32.24 4.24 8.08
N GLY A 268 30.90 4.26 8.15
CA GLY A 268 30.10 3.69 9.22
C GLY A 268 29.54 2.30 8.91
N ALA A 269 28.85 1.73 9.89
CA ALA A 269 28.24 0.40 9.80
C ALA A 269 27.01 0.30 8.87
N ASP A 270 26.58 1.41 8.27
CA ASP A 270 25.44 1.46 7.33
C ASP A 270 25.82 2.07 5.96
N ASP A 271 27.09 2.47 5.76
CA ASP A 271 27.53 3.03 4.48
C ASP A 271 27.72 1.94 3.42
N PRO A 272 27.23 2.13 2.17
CA PRO A 272 27.37 1.14 1.11
C PRO A 272 28.78 1.19 0.50
N ILE A 273 29.78 0.82 1.30
CA ILE A 273 31.17 0.64 0.85
C ILE A 273 31.38 -0.84 0.56
N TYR A 274 31.94 -1.13 -0.60
CA TYR A 274 32.14 -2.49 -1.07
C TYR A 274 32.94 -3.34 -0.07
N PHE A 275 32.53 -4.59 0.10
CA PHE A 275 33.31 -5.65 0.72
C PHE A 275 32.79 -7.02 0.30
N GLU A 276 33.66 -8.02 0.35
CA GLU A 276 33.29 -9.43 0.20
C GLU A 276 32.83 -9.97 1.54
N VAL A 277 31.81 -10.83 1.55
CA VAL A 277 31.22 -11.34 2.80
C VAL A 277 32.24 -12.13 3.62
N GLU A 278 33.19 -12.79 2.97
CA GLU A 278 34.31 -13.47 3.60
C GLU A 278 35.26 -12.51 4.33
N GLU A 279 35.34 -11.23 3.92
CA GLU A 279 36.06 -10.20 4.68
C GLU A 279 35.35 -9.89 5.99
N LEU A 280 34.02 -9.82 6.00
CA LEU A 280 33.23 -9.59 7.21
C LEU A 280 33.36 -10.78 8.19
N LEU A 281 33.32 -12.01 7.67
CA LEU A 281 33.54 -13.22 8.48
C LEU A 281 34.90 -13.17 9.20
N ARG A 282 35.96 -12.78 8.47
CA ARG A 282 37.30 -12.61 9.05
C ARG A 282 37.35 -11.51 10.12
N GLU A 283 36.62 -10.40 9.96
CA GLU A 283 36.53 -9.37 11.00
C GLU A 283 35.86 -9.92 12.27
N LEU A 284 34.80 -10.70 12.13
CA LEU A 284 34.14 -11.34 13.29
C LEU A 284 35.05 -12.34 14.00
N GLU A 285 35.74 -13.20 13.25
CA GLU A 285 36.73 -14.12 13.82
C GLU A 285 37.86 -13.39 14.54
N ALA A 286 38.34 -12.28 13.97
CA ALA A 286 39.43 -11.49 14.54
C ALA A 286 39.05 -10.87 15.90
N GLN A 287 37.78 -10.50 16.10
CA GLN A 287 37.30 -9.98 17.39
C GLN A 287 37.38 -11.01 18.53
N GLY A 288 37.40 -12.31 18.21
CA GLY A 288 37.61 -13.38 19.20
C GLY A 288 39.09 -13.65 19.52
N ARG A 289 40.01 -13.25 18.63
CA ARG A 289 41.46 -13.51 18.77
C ARG A 289 42.07 -12.58 19.82
N GLY A 290 42.29 -13.11 21.02
CA GLY A 290 42.91 -12.37 22.15
C GLY A 290 42.09 -12.39 23.44
N SER A 291 40.83 -12.85 23.39
CA SER A 291 40.06 -13.14 24.60
C SER A 291 40.52 -14.46 25.22
N ARG A 292 40.71 -14.46 26.55
CA ARG A 292 41.11 -15.66 27.31
C ARG A 292 39.96 -16.70 27.42
N TYR A 293 38.73 -16.29 27.07
CA TYR A 293 37.52 -17.10 27.08
C TYR A 293 36.77 -16.91 25.75
N SER A 294 36.18 -17.98 25.22
CA SER A 294 35.35 -17.84 24.02
C SER A 294 33.99 -17.23 24.35
N ASP A 295 33.53 -16.32 23.48
CA ASP A 295 32.26 -15.64 23.65
C ASP A 295 31.18 -16.35 22.84
N ARG A 296 30.29 -17.06 23.52
CA ARG A 296 29.21 -17.83 22.86
C ARG A 296 28.34 -16.97 21.93
N SER A 297 28.18 -15.67 22.21
CA SER A 297 27.39 -14.78 21.35
C SER A 297 28.11 -14.51 20.03
N LEU A 298 29.43 -14.38 20.06
CA LEU A 298 30.26 -14.21 18.86
C LEU A 298 30.35 -15.52 18.07
N GLU A 299 30.53 -16.66 18.74
CA GLU A 299 30.54 -17.98 18.11
C GLU A 299 29.22 -18.28 17.38
N ASP A 300 28.06 -18.03 18.03
CA ASP A 300 26.74 -18.19 17.40
C ASP A 300 26.53 -17.23 16.23
N LEU A 301 27.07 -16.00 16.31
CA LEU A 301 27.01 -15.03 15.22
C LEU A 301 27.83 -15.48 14.01
N ILE A 302 29.06 -15.97 14.23
CA ILE A 302 29.93 -16.53 13.19
C ILE A 302 29.25 -17.72 12.50
N LEU A 303 28.74 -18.67 13.29
CA LEU A 303 28.04 -19.84 12.77
C LEU A 303 26.83 -19.44 11.91
N LYS A 304 26.04 -18.46 12.35
CA LYS A 304 24.91 -17.93 11.55
C LYS A 304 25.36 -17.32 10.22
N LEU A 305 26.48 -16.60 10.19
CA LEU A 305 27.03 -16.03 8.97
C LEU A 305 27.54 -17.12 8.01
N GLU A 306 28.21 -18.14 8.53
CA GLU A 306 28.63 -19.32 7.75
C GLU A 306 27.44 -20.05 7.14
N MET A 307 26.40 -20.34 7.93
CA MET A 307 25.16 -20.94 7.44
C MET A 307 24.47 -20.10 6.36
N LEU A 308 24.53 -18.77 6.50
CA LEU A 308 23.99 -17.85 5.50
C LEU A 308 24.79 -17.88 4.19
N LEU A 309 26.13 -18.00 4.26
CA LEU A 309 27.00 -18.13 3.09
C LEU A 309 26.75 -19.42 2.30
N GLU A 310 26.37 -20.50 2.99
CA GLU A 310 26.04 -21.79 2.38
C GLU A 310 24.62 -21.83 1.79
N ASN A 311 23.74 -20.91 2.19
CA ASN A 311 22.35 -20.90 1.77
C ASN A 311 22.20 -20.54 0.28
N ALA A 312 21.81 -21.53 -0.52
CA ALA A 312 21.62 -21.37 -1.96
C ALA A 312 20.52 -20.36 -2.34
N ASP A 313 19.47 -20.24 -1.52
CA ASP A 313 18.35 -19.32 -1.77
C ASP A 313 18.77 -17.85 -1.56
N LEU A 314 19.87 -17.60 -0.83
CA LEU A 314 20.40 -16.26 -0.54
C LEU A 314 21.62 -15.87 -1.39
N ARG A 315 21.96 -16.65 -2.42
CA ARG A 315 23.11 -16.34 -3.31
C ARG A 315 23.01 -15.01 -4.03
N TYR A 316 21.81 -14.50 -4.26
CA TYR A 316 21.61 -13.15 -4.82
C TYR A 316 22.08 -12.03 -3.88
N VAL A 317 22.29 -12.34 -2.59
CA VAL A 317 22.88 -11.46 -1.58
C VAL A 317 24.36 -11.78 -1.37
N THR A 318 24.68 -13.05 -1.13
CA THR A 318 26.02 -13.48 -0.70
C THR A 318 27.02 -13.65 -1.84
N ARG A 319 26.54 -13.95 -3.06
CA ARG A 319 27.38 -14.14 -4.25
C ARG A 319 26.78 -13.43 -5.49
N PRO A 320 26.67 -12.09 -5.46
CA PRO A 320 26.07 -11.28 -6.51
C PRO A 320 27.05 -11.09 -7.68
N VAL A 321 27.10 -12.07 -8.60
CA VAL A 321 28.09 -12.14 -9.69
C VAL A 321 28.02 -10.91 -10.61
N HIS A 322 26.82 -10.43 -10.94
CA HIS A 322 26.66 -9.28 -11.83
C HIS A 322 27.19 -8.01 -11.16
N SER A 323 26.81 -7.78 -9.90
CA SER A 323 27.18 -6.60 -9.14
C SER A 323 28.67 -6.58 -8.81
N ALA A 324 29.28 -7.74 -8.56
CA ALA A 324 30.73 -7.85 -8.38
C ALA A 324 31.49 -7.48 -9.66
N LYS A 325 31.06 -7.99 -10.82
CA LYS A 325 31.63 -7.60 -12.14
C LYS A 325 31.45 -6.12 -12.43
N LEU A 326 30.28 -5.57 -12.09
CA LEU A 326 29.98 -4.16 -12.25
C LEU A 326 30.92 -3.30 -11.41
N TYR A 327 31.08 -3.61 -10.12
CA TYR A 327 32.02 -2.91 -9.24
C TYR A 327 33.47 -3.03 -9.76
N ALA A 328 33.87 -4.23 -10.22
CA ALA A 328 35.18 -4.47 -10.81
C ALA A 328 35.44 -3.60 -12.05
N SER A 329 34.42 -3.34 -12.87
CA SER A 329 34.52 -2.53 -14.09
C SER A 329 34.64 -1.02 -13.87
N ILE A 330 34.27 -0.53 -12.69
CA ILE A 330 34.27 0.91 -12.38
C ILE A 330 35.67 1.34 -11.95
N GLN A 331 36.25 2.28 -12.69
CA GLN A 331 37.55 2.88 -12.38
C GLN A 331 37.35 4.23 -11.69
N ALA A 332 37.20 4.19 -10.36
CA ALA A 332 37.10 5.37 -9.51
C ALA A 332 37.70 5.11 -8.12
N PRO A 333 38.14 6.13 -7.38
CA PRO A 333 38.53 5.96 -5.98
C PRO A 333 37.30 5.72 -5.09
N GLU A 334 37.51 5.13 -3.92
CA GLU A 334 36.46 5.06 -2.89
C GLU A 334 36.22 6.46 -2.27
N PRO A 335 34.97 6.83 -1.93
CA PRO A 335 33.76 5.99 -1.98
C PRO A 335 33.01 6.04 -3.33
N ARG A 336 33.49 6.82 -4.31
CA ARG A 336 32.79 7.02 -5.59
C ARG A 336 32.55 5.72 -6.34
N ARG A 337 33.52 4.82 -6.31
CA ARG A 337 33.40 3.49 -6.92
C ARG A 337 32.21 2.70 -6.36
N SER A 338 32.12 2.57 -5.04
CA SER A 338 31.01 1.87 -4.39
C SER A 338 29.67 2.57 -4.63
N VAL A 339 29.64 3.91 -4.59
CA VAL A 339 28.43 4.71 -4.84
C VAL A 339 27.93 4.55 -6.28
N GLU A 340 28.84 4.54 -7.26
CA GLU A 340 28.48 4.33 -8.67
C GLU A 340 27.96 2.91 -8.90
N ALA A 341 28.62 1.90 -8.33
CA ALA A 341 28.15 0.52 -8.39
C ALA A 341 26.75 0.40 -7.77
N TYR A 342 26.54 0.97 -6.58
CA TYR A 342 25.26 0.99 -5.88
C TYR A 342 24.15 1.63 -6.73
N THR A 343 24.46 2.77 -7.34
CA THR A 343 23.51 3.51 -8.19
C THR A 343 23.11 2.71 -9.41
N ARG A 344 24.06 2.00 -10.04
CA ARG A 344 23.78 1.15 -11.21
C ARG A 344 23.02 -0.13 -10.83
N VAL A 345 23.32 -0.76 -9.69
CA VAL A 345 22.61 -1.95 -9.18
C VAL A 345 21.15 -1.63 -8.88
N TYR A 346 20.87 -0.55 -8.14
CA TYR A 346 19.50 -0.23 -7.72
C TYR A 346 18.77 0.73 -8.67
N GLY A 347 19.49 1.46 -9.51
CA GLY A 347 18.91 2.41 -10.48
C GLY A 347 18.02 1.73 -11.52
N GLN A 348 18.27 0.46 -11.85
CA GLN A 348 17.41 -0.33 -12.74
C GLN A 348 15.96 -0.44 -12.20
N LEU A 349 15.78 -0.36 -10.87
CA LEU A 349 14.44 -0.40 -10.27
C LEU A 349 13.62 0.84 -10.61
N LEU A 350 14.29 1.97 -10.88
CA LEU A 350 13.72 3.29 -11.17
C LEU A 350 13.62 3.60 -12.67
N GLU A 351 13.84 2.61 -13.54
CA GLU A 351 13.55 2.74 -14.97
C GLU A 351 12.07 3.13 -15.19
N PRO A 352 11.74 3.99 -16.18
CA PRO A 352 10.34 4.30 -16.51
C PRO A 352 9.52 3.03 -16.80
N GLY A 353 8.29 2.99 -16.29
CA GLY A 353 7.41 1.82 -16.30
C GLY A 353 7.15 1.25 -14.90
N LEU A 354 6.74 -0.01 -14.86
CA LEU A 354 6.49 -0.76 -13.62
C LEU A 354 7.59 -1.81 -13.43
N THR A 355 8.30 -1.74 -12.31
CA THR A 355 9.22 -2.78 -11.86
C THR A 355 8.55 -3.61 -10.76
N ILE A 356 8.28 -4.88 -11.05
CA ILE A 356 7.74 -5.86 -10.10
C ILE A 356 8.91 -6.63 -9.50
N VAL A 357 9.13 -6.44 -8.20
CA VAL A 357 10.10 -7.19 -7.41
C VAL A 357 9.40 -8.44 -6.89
N ALA A 358 9.55 -9.54 -7.62
CA ALA A 358 8.93 -10.83 -7.34
C ALA A 358 9.74 -11.59 -6.28
N LEU A 359 9.29 -11.52 -5.03
CA LEU A 359 9.91 -12.16 -3.86
C LEU A 359 9.22 -13.47 -3.44
N GLY A 360 8.11 -13.83 -4.09
CA GLY A 360 7.35 -15.04 -3.76
C GLY A 360 8.16 -16.30 -3.96
N GLY A 361 8.30 -17.10 -2.90
CA GLY A 361 9.12 -18.31 -2.86
C GLY A 361 10.35 -18.20 -1.95
N LEU A 362 10.73 -16.99 -1.53
CA LEU A 362 11.75 -16.77 -0.51
C LEU A 362 11.19 -17.01 0.92
N PRO A 363 12.05 -17.40 1.89
CA PRO A 363 11.71 -17.36 3.31
C PRO A 363 11.33 -15.94 3.79
N ALA A 364 10.44 -15.84 4.79
CA ALA A 364 9.92 -14.56 5.28
C ALA A 364 11.02 -13.57 5.71
N ASP A 365 12.06 -14.02 6.42
CA ASP A 365 13.16 -13.15 6.87
C ASP A 365 13.97 -12.58 5.69
N ALA A 366 14.13 -13.39 4.63
CA ALA A 366 14.80 -13.00 3.40
C ALA A 366 13.95 -12.00 2.61
N GLN A 367 12.63 -12.21 2.53
CA GLN A 367 11.70 -11.25 1.94
C GLN A 367 11.76 -9.91 2.68
N ALA A 368 11.68 -9.92 4.01
CA ALA A 368 11.70 -8.71 4.83
C ALA A 368 13.01 -7.91 4.68
N SER A 369 14.15 -8.61 4.72
CA SER A 369 15.46 -7.98 4.54
C SER A 369 15.65 -7.42 3.13
N THR A 370 15.24 -8.17 2.11
CA THR A 370 15.28 -7.75 0.70
C THR A 370 14.40 -6.53 0.45
N ALA A 371 13.16 -6.54 0.95
CA ALA A 371 12.26 -5.42 0.87
C ALA A 371 12.83 -4.18 1.57
N SER A 372 13.43 -4.34 2.77
CA SER A 372 14.09 -3.23 3.46
C SER A 372 15.20 -2.60 2.61
N THR A 373 16.09 -3.42 2.04
CA THR A 373 17.18 -2.91 1.21
C THR A 373 16.66 -2.19 -0.03
N ILE A 374 15.63 -2.73 -0.69
CA ILE A 374 15.01 -2.09 -1.86
C ILE A 374 14.39 -0.75 -1.48
N LEU A 375 13.61 -0.71 -0.40
CA LEU A 375 12.96 0.52 0.07
C LEU A 375 13.99 1.58 0.48
N LYS A 376 15.03 1.20 1.23
CA LYS A 376 16.13 2.10 1.61
C LYS A 376 16.89 2.59 0.38
N SER A 377 17.08 1.74 -0.62
CA SER A 377 17.79 2.11 -1.85
C SER A 377 16.97 3.04 -2.74
N VAL A 378 15.68 2.78 -2.91
CA VAL A 378 14.78 3.69 -3.62
C VAL A 378 14.73 5.04 -2.91
N TRP A 379 14.56 5.05 -1.58
CA TRP A 379 14.60 6.28 -0.78
C TRP A 379 15.90 7.06 -1.02
N ARG A 380 17.05 6.40 -0.86
CA ARG A 380 18.37 7.04 -1.02
C ARG A 380 18.55 7.62 -2.43
N LEU A 381 18.20 6.87 -3.47
CA LEU A 381 18.36 7.31 -4.86
C LEU A 381 17.42 8.45 -5.21
N VAL A 382 16.14 8.38 -4.84
CA VAL A 382 15.16 9.43 -5.16
C VAL A 382 15.46 10.71 -4.38
N THR A 383 15.77 10.62 -3.08
CA THR A 383 16.17 11.80 -2.31
C THR A 383 17.44 12.43 -2.88
N ALA A 384 18.45 11.64 -3.24
CA ALA A 384 19.66 12.15 -3.89
C ALA A 384 19.36 12.85 -5.22
N SER A 385 18.43 12.31 -6.01
CA SER A 385 18.04 12.89 -7.30
C SER A 385 17.35 14.25 -7.11
N VAL A 386 16.48 14.39 -6.10
CA VAL A 386 15.84 15.67 -5.74
C VAL A 386 16.89 16.70 -5.32
N LEU A 387 17.84 16.31 -4.47
CA LEU A 387 18.92 17.20 -4.02
C LEU A 387 19.86 17.62 -5.17
N ALA A 388 20.04 16.75 -6.16
CA ALA A 388 20.79 17.04 -7.38
C ALA A 388 20.02 17.90 -8.40
N GLY A 389 18.78 18.30 -8.11
CA GLY A 389 17.94 19.09 -9.01
C GLY A 389 17.30 18.29 -10.16
N SER A 390 17.35 16.95 -10.11
CA SER A 390 16.74 16.04 -11.08
C SER A 390 15.76 15.09 -10.39
N PRO A 391 14.58 15.58 -9.97
CA PRO A 391 13.62 14.77 -9.23
C PRO A 391 13.11 13.60 -10.06
N VAL A 392 13.01 12.42 -9.42
CA VAL A 392 12.52 11.19 -10.01
C VAL A 392 11.27 10.72 -9.23
N PRO A 393 10.09 11.29 -9.50
CA PRO A 393 8.86 10.89 -8.81
C PRO A 393 8.62 9.39 -8.98
N THR A 394 8.36 8.71 -7.87
CA THR A 394 8.30 7.25 -7.82
C THR A 394 7.12 6.80 -6.95
N LEU A 395 6.30 5.89 -7.45
CA LEU A 395 5.27 5.21 -6.68
C LEU A 395 5.80 3.87 -6.18
N LEU A 396 5.96 3.73 -4.87
CA LEU A 396 6.30 2.49 -4.19
C LEU A 396 5.02 1.79 -3.73
N ILE A 397 4.84 0.53 -4.08
CA ILE A 397 3.74 -0.30 -3.58
C ILE A 397 4.31 -1.50 -2.84
N VAL A 398 3.82 -1.76 -1.62
CA VAL A 398 4.23 -2.90 -0.82
C VAL A 398 3.04 -3.81 -0.58
N GLU A 399 3.07 -4.98 -1.21
CA GLU A 399 2.12 -6.06 -0.96
C GLU A 399 2.34 -6.63 0.45
N GLU A 400 1.30 -7.15 1.08
CA GLU A 400 1.37 -7.79 2.40
C GLU A 400 2.10 -6.91 3.45
N ALA A 401 1.81 -5.61 3.44
CA ALA A 401 2.58 -4.61 4.18
C ALA A 401 2.72 -4.91 5.69
N HIS A 402 1.78 -5.66 6.28
CA HIS A 402 1.85 -6.09 7.69
C HIS A 402 3.03 -7.04 7.99
N ASN A 403 3.58 -7.73 6.99
CA ASN A 403 4.79 -8.54 7.15
C ASN A 403 6.05 -7.66 7.25
N TYR A 404 6.03 -6.48 6.63
CA TYR A 404 7.18 -5.59 6.51
C TYR A 404 7.18 -4.47 7.55
N ALA A 405 6.00 -3.96 7.93
CA ALA A 405 5.81 -2.99 9.00
C ALA A 405 4.77 -3.50 10.01
N PRO A 406 5.07 -4.57 10.77
CA PRO A 406 4.13 -5.11 11.74
C PRO A 406 3.94 -4.18 12.96
N GLN A 407 2.73 -4.13 13.49
CA GLN A 407 2.43 -3.48 14.76
C GLN A 407 3.08 -4.25 15.92
N GLY A 408 3.87 -3.56 16.74
CA GLY A 408 4.44 -4.11 17.99
C GLY A 408 5.53 -5.17 17.82
N ARG A 409 5.90 -5.55 16.59
CA ARG A 409 7.02 -6.45 16.29
C ARG A 409 8.10 -5.72 15.51
N TRP A 410 9.31 -6.24 15.60
CA TRP A 410 10.43 -5.76 14.79
C TRP A 410 10.38 -6.39 13.39
N SER A 411 10.77 -5.61 12.40
CA SER A 411 11.04 -6.03 11.02
C SER A 411 12.07 -5.07 10.44
N PRO A 412 13.06 -5.54 9.64
CA PRO A 412 14.05 -4.67 9.02
C PRO A 412 13.44 -3.52 8.20
N ALA A 413 12.30 -3.77 7.54
CA ALA A 413 11.67 -2.80 6.64
C ALA A 413 10.76 -1.79 7.35
N ARG A 414 10.49 -1.96 8.65
CA ARG A 414 9.48 -1.17 9.36
C ARG A 414 9.83 0.31 9.40
N ASP A 415 11.05 0.62 9.82
CA ASP A 415 11.46 2.01 10.06
C ASP A 415 11.55 2.80 8.75
N ILE A 416 12.02 2.17 7.67
CA ILE A 416 12.05 2.80 6.35
C ILE A 416 10.64 3.00 5.79
N LEU A 417 9.71 2.07 6.01
CA LEU A 417 8.30 2.24 5.61
C LEU A 417 7.63 3.39 6.36
N GLU A 418 7.81 3.46 7.68
CA GLU A 418 7.29 4.57 8.49
C GLU A 418 7.91 5.91 8.09
N ARG A 419 9.20 5.92 7.75
CA ARG A 419 9.88 7.12 7.23
C ARG A 419 9.34 7.56 5.87
N ILE A 420 9.19 6.63 4.93
CA ILE A 420 8.60 6.92 3.61
C ILE A 420 7.18 7.47 3.78
N ALA A 421 6.38 6.89 4.68
CA ALA A 421 5.02 7.34 4.95
C ALA A 421 4.97 8.77 5.52
N LYS A 422 5.91 9.14 6.41
CA LYS A 422 5.99 10.47 7.03
C LYS A 422 6.62 11.54 6.12
N GLU A 423 7.63 11.19 5.35
CA GLU A 423 8.52 12.15 4.68
C GLU A 423 8.53 12.02 3.15
N GLY A 424 8.09 10.89 2.58
CA GLY A 424 8.22 10.57 1.15
C GLY A 424 7.60 11.59 0.22
N ARG A 425 6.50 12.21 0.63
CA ARG A 425 5.81 13.27 -0.14
C ARG A 425 6.73 14.43 -0.48
N LYS A 426 7.65 14.81 0.42
CA LYS A 426 8.60 15.93 0.22
C LYS A 426 9.58 15.65 -0.92
N PHE A 427 9.83 14.37 -1.22
CA PHE A 427 10.80 13.92 -2.22
C PHE A 427 10.12 13.33 -3.46
N GLY A 428 8.80 13.42 -3.59
CA GLY A 428 8.05 12.85 -4.72
C GLY A 428 7.92 11.32 -4.66
N ILE A 429 8.05 10.72 -3.48
CA ILE A 429 7.81 9.29 -3.25
C ILE A 429 6.36 9.10 -2.76
N GLY A 430 5.53 8.48 -3.59
CA GLY A 430 4.21 8.01 -3.19
C GLY A 430 4.28 6.59 -2.64
N LEU A 431 3.56 6.30 -1.55
CA LEU A 431 3.49 4.98 -0.95
C LEU A 431 2.09 4.38 -1.10
N GLY A 432 2.01 3.15 -1.60
CA GLY A 432 0.83 2.31 -1.61
C GLY A 432 1.07 1.11 -0.69
N VAL A 433 0.25 0.92 0.33
CA VAL A 433 0.31 -0.27 1.18
C VAL A 433 -0.90 -1.16 0.95
N VAL A 434 -0.64 -2.45 0.86
CA VAL A 434 -1.68 -3.43 0.54
C VAL A 434 -1.66 -4.49 1.64
N SER A 435 -2.77 -4.67 2.35
CA SER A 435 -2.83 -5.60 3.48
C SER A 435 -4.23 -6.16 3.71
N GLN A 436 -4.29 -7.44 4.09
CA GLN A 436 -5.49 -8.12 4.56
C GLN A 436 -5.62 -8.18 6.07
N ARG A 437 -4.58 -7.72 6.78
CA ARG A 437 -4.53 -7.65 8.25
C ARG A 437 -4.26 -6.21 8.67
N PRO A 438 -5.24 -5.31 8.56
CA PRO A 438 -5.03 -3.90 8.88
C PRO A 438 -4.55 -3.70 10.32
N ARG A 439 -5.06 -4.49 11.27
CA ARG A 439 -4.68 -4.46 12.69
C ARG A 439 -3.24 -4.90 12.98
N GLU A 440 -2.65 -5.68 12.09
CA GLU A 440 -1.25 -6.11 12.22
C GLU A 440 -0.28 -5.15 11.54
N LEU A 441 -0.76 -4.16 10.79
CA LEU A 441 0.07 -3.14 10.14
C LEU A 441 0.38 -1.99 11.12
N SER A 442 1.55 -1.37 10.97
CA SER A 442 1.94 -0.18 11.72
C SER A 442 0.89 0.91 11.60
N GLN A 443 0.34 1.34 12.74
CA GLN A 443 -0.61 2.44 12.82
C GLN A 443 -0.01 3.73 12.24
N THR A 444 1.30 3.93 12.39
CA THR A 444 2.01 5.06 11.80
C THR A 444 1.96 5.04 10.28
N VAL A 445 2.14 3.87 9.64
CA VAL A 445 2.04 3.76 8.17
C VAL A 445 0.60 4.01 7.71
N LEU A 446 -0.36 3.39 8.39
CA LEU A 446 -1.77 3.48 8.01
C LEU A 446 -2.33 4.90 8.18
N ALA A 447 -2.02 5.59 9.27
CA ALA A 447 -2.47 6.96 9.53
C ALA A 447 -1.95 7.97 8.49
N GLN A 448 -0.81 7.70 7.85
CA GLN A 448 -0.26 8.57 6.80
C GLN A 448 -0.86 8.30 5.41
N CYS A 449 -1.72 7.29 5.27
CA CYS A 449 -2.43 6.97 4.03
C CYS A 449 -3.71 7.80 3.92
N GLY A 450 -3.65 8.92 3.19
CA GLY A 450 -4.79 9.81 3.00
C GLY A 450 -5.81 9.34 1.96
N THR A 451 -5.52 8.28 1.21
CA THR A 451 -6.49 7.59 0.34
C THR A 451 -6.68 6.16 0.82
N LEU A 452 -7.94 5.78 1.06
CA LEU A 452 -8.27 4.41 1.48
C LEU A 452 -9.15 3.74 0.42
N ILE A 453 -8.72 2.56 -0.04
CA ILE A 453 -9.50 1.65 -0.87
C ILE A 453 -9.85 0.44 0.01
N ALA A 454 -11.00 0.51 0.66
CA ALA A 454 -11.52 -0.57 1.50
C ALA A 454 -12.44 -1.49 0.67
N LEU A 455 -12.04 -2.75 0.50
CA LEU A 455 -12.88 -3.80 -0.06
C LEU A 455 -13.61 -4.53 1.08
N ARG A 456 -14.38 -5.56 0.74
CA ARG A 456 -15.19 -6.31 1.69
C ARG A 456 -14.38 -6.69 2.94
N THR A 457 -14.85 -6.21 4.08
CA THR A 457 -14.28 -6.48 5.41
C THR A 457 -15.44 -6.87 6.32
N ALA A 458 -15.55 -8.15 6.68
CA ALA A 458 -16.70 -8.65 7.45
C ALA A 458 -16.48 -8.59 8.98
N ASN A 459 -15.23 -8.54 9.43
CA ASN A 459 -14.90 -8.57 10.85
C ASN A 459 -15.12 -7.18 11.47
N PRO A 460 -16.03 -7.01 12.47
CA PRO A 460 -16.31 -5.72 13.08
C PRO A 460 -15.07 -5.06 13.68
N ARG A 461 -14.16 -5.86 14.28
CA ARG A 461 -12.92 -5.32 14.88
C ARG A 461 -11.96 -4.75 13.83
N ASP A 462 -11.95 -5.31 12.62
CA ASP A 462 -11.15 -4.77 11.52
C ASP A 462 -11.78 -3.49 10.98
N GLN A 463 -13.11 -3.42 10.92
CA GLN A 463 -13.83 -2.19 10.55
C GLN A 463 -13.57 -1.07 11.56
N ASP A 464 -13.72 -1.35 12.86
CA ASP A 464 -13.47 -0.40 13.94
C ASP A 464 -12.03 0.13 13.89
N TYR A 465 -11.06 -0.77 13.66
CA TYR A 465 -9.66 -0.39 13.56
C TYR A 465 -9.37 0.49 12.34
N ILE A 466 -9.97 0.17 11.19
CA ILE A 466 -9.86 1.00 9.98
C ILE A 466 -10.43 2.39 10.27
N LEU A 467 -11.63 2.45 10.85
CA LEU A 467 -12.28 3.72 11.19
C LEU A 467 -11.46 4.54 12.20
N SER A 468 -10.83 3.90 13.19
CA SER A 468 -10.01 4.61 14.18
C SER A 468 -8.62 5.01 13.68
N SER A 469 -8.15 4.43 12.57
CA SER A 469 -6.79 4.65 12.05
C SER A 469 -6.74 5.66 10.91
N VAL A 470 -7.88 6.09 10.39
CA VAL A 470 -7.98 7.15 9.39
C VAL A 470 -8.17 8.47 10.13
N GLU A 471 -7.22 9.39 10.01
CA GLU A 471 -7.41 10.78 10.44
C GLU A 471 -8.44 11.44 9.49
N ASP A 472 -9.49 12.06 10.05
CA ASP A 472 -10.59 12.77 9.37
C ASP A 472 -11.69 11.92 8.67
N VAL A 473 -12.40 11.05 9.41
CA VAL A 473 -13.77 10.60 9.03
C VAL A 473 -14.81 11.20 9.96
#